data_AF-A0A2V1NZQ0-F1
#
_entry.id   AF-A0A2V1NZQ0-F1
#
_cell.length_a   1.000
_cell.length_b   1.000
_cell.length_c   1.000
_cell.angle_alpha   90.00
_cell.angle_beta   90.00
_cell.angle_gamma   90.00
#
_symmetry.space_group_name_H-M   'P 1'
#
loop_
_entity.id
_entity.type
_entity.pdbx_description
1 polymer ?
#
loop_
_entity_poly.entity_id
_entity_poly.type
_entity_poly.pdbx_seq_one_letter_code
_entity_poly.pdbx_strand_id
1 'polypeptide(L)'
;MGVSDTGDGLRWAAAHGLMLLVWRNGAIEDAHASRPTGRRKALNDGTMFARNTWLTRQAFEVLGTDDEFRLYELEDLMLDRDSVWPGCGGTLTEFGWGSLGKIKKEVKFRIGFLRYWEKRLSPEDFLVFVGAPQLGTHADHYGMPKWPACVEAAVRRLRGEDEEFFRRRGELMSRIGPAPSSVTDDLGTTRVLLLDSPWELGAENLEWFAWNPILEVSGEEP
;
A
#
# COMPACT_ATOMS: atom_id res chain seq x y z
N MET A 1 -3.40 13.70 17.22
CA MET A 1 -3.87 14.70 16.25
C MET A 1 -3.23 14.38 14.92
N GLY A 2 -3.98 14.40 13.81
CA GLY A 2 -3.37 14.28 12.48
C GLY A 2 -4.11 13.46 11.42
N VAL A 3 -5.19 12.73 11.73
CA VAL A 3 -6.00 12.04 10.70
C VAL A 3 -7.25 12.84 10.34
N SER A 4 -7.70 13.74 11.22
CA SER A 4 -8.87 14.61 11.02
C SER A 4 -8.56 15.96 10.35
N ASP A 5 -7.28 16.34 10.25
CA ASP A 5 -6.88 17.70 9.86
C ASP A 5 -6.81 17.90 8.32
N THR A 6 -6.99 16.81 7.57
CA THR A 6 -7.27 16.85 6.12
C THR A 6 -8.72 16.43 5.92
N GLY A 7 -9.47 17.11 5.06
CA GLY A 7 -10.91 16.86 4.90
C GLY A 7 -11.28 15.40 4.59
N ASP A 8 -10.32 14.63 4.08
CA ASP A 8 -10.45 13.20 3.72
C ASP A 8 -9.58 12.24 4.56
N GLY A 9 -8.86 12.72 5.59
CA GLY A 9 -7.86 11.90 6.27
C GLY A 9 -8.45 10.68 6.99
N LEU A 10 -9.64 10.80 7.58
CA LEU A 10 -10.37 9.67 8.17
C LEU A 10 -10.73 8.61 7.12
N ARG A 11 -11.11 9.04 5.91
CA ARG A 11 -11.41 8.15 4.79
C ARG A 11 -10.16 7.43 4.29
N TRP A 12 -9.03 8.13 4.21
CA TRP A 12 -7.74 7.50 3.89
C TRP A 12 -7.30 6.47 4.94
N ALA A 13 -7.46 6.79 6.23
CA ALA A 13 -7.18 5.83 7.29
C ALA A 13 -8.08 4.59 7.20
N ALA A 14 -9.37 4.78 6.91
CA ALA A 14 -10.30 3.67 6.69
C ALA A 14 -9.97 2.87 5.42
N ALA A 15 -9.57 3.52 4.32
CA ALA A 15 -9.16 2.86 3.09
C ALA A 15 -7.91 1.99 3.30
N HIS A 16 -6.93 2.52 4.02
CA HIS A 16 -5.75 1.76 4.42
C HIS A 16 -6.10 0.60 5.35
N GLY A 17 -7.00 0.84 6.33
CA GLY A 17 -7.54 -0.19 7.21
C GLY A 17 -8.27 -1.31 6.48
N LEU A 18 -9.07 -0.99 5.46
CA LEU A 18 -9.71 -1.97 4.56
C LEU A 18 -8.68 -2.82 3.83
N MET A 19 -7.71 -2.18 3.19
CA MET A 19 -6.65 -2.88 2.46
C MET A 19 -5.87 -3.80 3.40
N LEU A 20 -5.51 -3.33 4.60
CA LEU A 20 -4.80 -4.15 5.57
C LEU A 20 -5.64 -5.32 6.06
N LEU A 21 -6.87 -5.05 6.50
CA LEU A 21 -7.75 -6.08 7.05
C LEU A 21 -8.10 -7.11 5.99
N VAL A 22 -8.61 -6.68 4.83
CA VAL A 22 -9.18 -7.58 3.81
C VAL A 22 -8.10 -8.27 3.01
N TRP A 23 -7.06 -7.55 2.62
CA TRP A 23 -6.03 -8.02 1.70
C TRP A 23 -4.74 -8.39 2.43
N ARG A 24 -3.97 -7.40 2.90
CA ARG A 24 -2.57 -7.61 3.36
C ARG A 24 -2.47 -8.60 4.51
N ASN A 25 -3.37 -8.57 5.50
CA ASN A 25 -3.33 -9.46 6.64
C ASN A 25 -4.03 -10.81 6.35
N GLY A 26 -3.82 -11.40 5.18
CA GLY A 26 -4.52 -12.62 4.74
C GLY A 26 -3.64 -13.56 3.93
N ALA A 27 -4.28 -14.50 3.23
CA ALA A 27 -3.62 -15.56 2.46
C ALA A 27 -2.76 -15.05 1.29
N ILE A 28 -2.88 -13.77 0.91
CA ILE A 28 -1.96 -13.15 -0.03
C ILE A 28 -0.57 -12.95 0.60
N GLU A 29 -0.49 -12.71 1.92
CA GLU A 29 0.77 -12.63 2.66
C GLU A 29 1.47 -13.97 2.68
N ASP A 30 0.71 -15.06 2.87
CA ASP A 30 1.26 -16.41 2.77
C ASP A 30 1.80 -16.68 1.35
N ALA A 31 1.12 -16.18 0.31
CA ALA A 31 1.60 -16.31 -1.07
C ALA A 31 2.88 -15.50 -1.31
N HIS A 32 2.97 -14.29 -0.74
CA HIS A 32 4.13 -13.41 -0.77
C HIS A 32 5.34 -14.02 -0.05
N ALA A 33 5.13 -14.60 1.15
CA ALA A 33 6.17 -15.28 1.91
C ALA A 33 6.59 -16.64 1.32
N SER A 34 5.82 -17.18 0.37
CA SER A 34 6.09 -18.48 -0.23
C SER A 34 7.02 -18.37 -1.44
N ARG A 35 7.92 -19.35 -1.58
CA ARG A 35 8.79 -19.45 -2.77
C ARG A 35 7.99 -19.53 -4.07
N PRO A 36 8.42 -18.90 -5.18
CA PRO A 36 7.78 -19.08 -6.46
C PRO A 36 7.83 -20.55 -6.91
N THR A 37 6.91 -20.93 -7.79
CA THR A 37 6.87 -22.27 -8.39
C THR A 37 6.81 -22.12 -9.91
N GLY A 38 6.98 -23.21 -10.67
CA GLY A 38 6.82 -23.14 -12.14
C GLY A 38 5.45 -22.63 -12.62
N ARG A 39 4.45 -22.52 -11.73
CA ARG A 39 3.11 -21.96 -12.03
C ARG A 39 2.81 -20.65 -11.30
N ARG A 40 3.59 -20.28 -10.28
CA ARG A 40 3.37 -19.08 -9.45
C ARG A 40 4.50 -18.08 -9.68
N LYS A 41 4.16 -16.89 -10.18
CA LYS A 41 5.10 -15.76 -10.26
C LYS A 41 5.57 -15.37 -8.86
N ALA A 42 6.81 -14.90 -8.75
CA ALA A 42 7.29 -14.34 -7.49
C ALA A 42 6.44 -13.11 -7.13
N LEU A 43 5.92 -13.10 -5.92
CA LEU A 43 5.21 -11.96 -5.35
C LEU A 43 6.20 -11.23 -4.46
N ASN A 44 7.05 -10.39 -5.05
CA ASN A 44 8.09 -9.65 -4.34
C ASN A 44 7.52 -8.41 -3.61
N ASP A 45 8.37 -7.74 -2.84
CA ASP A 45 7.95 -6.59 -2.03
C ASP A 45 7.44 -5.43 -2.88
N GLY A 46 8.06 -5.18 -4.04
CA GLY A 46 7.64 -4.15 -4.99
C GLY A 46 6.29 -4.44 -5.62
N THR A 47 5.98 -5.71 -5.91
CA THR A 47 4.65 -6.13 -6.37
C THR A 47 3.61 -5.95 -5.27
N MET A 48 3.94 -6.29 -4.02
CA MET A 48 3.06 -6.04 -2.87
C MET A 48 2.87 -4.54 -2.65
N PHE A 49 3.91 -3.72 -2.75
CA PHE A 49 3.84 -2.27 -2.65
C PHE A 49 2.89 -1.70 -3.70
N ALA A 50 3.11 -2.02 -4.98
CA ALA A 50 2.25 -1.57 -6.07
C ALA A 50 0.78 -1.97 -5.84
N ARG A 51 0.54 -3.25 -5.54
CA ARG A 51 -0.83 -3.75 -5.33
C ARG A 51 -1.50 -3.13 -4.11
N ASN A 52 -0.79 -2.97 -3.00
CA ASN A 52 -1.35 -2.44 -1.75
C ASN A 52 -1.68 -0.94 -1.87
N THR A 53 -0.83 -0.15 -2.53
CA THR A 53 -1.11 1.28 -2.76
C THR A 53 -2.28 1.48 -3.71
N TRP A 54 -2.34 0.70 -4.79
CA TRP A 54 -3.47 0.72 -5.71
C TRP A 54 -4.77 0.30 -5.02
N LEU A 55 -4.79 -0.80 -4.27
CA LEU A 55 -5.97 -1.23 -3.52
C LEU A 55 -6.38 -0.23 -2.43
N THR A 56 -5.43 0.47 -1.81
CA THR A 56 -5.73 1.56 -0.87
C THR A 56 -6.45 2.70 -1.59
N ARG A 57 -6.02 3.06 -2.81
CA ARG A 57 -6.71 4.05 -3.64
C ARG A 57 -8.12 3.59 -4.04
N GLN A 58 -8.27 2.34 -4.47
CA GLN A 58 -9.59 1.78 -4.84
C GLN A 58 -10.54 1.73 -3.64
N ALA A 59 -10.04 1.34 -2.47
CA ALA A 59 -10.80 1.38 -1.22
C ALA A 59 -11.19 2.82 -0.84
N PHE A 60 -10.29 3.79 -1.03
CA PHE A 60 -10.60 5.20 -0.84
C PHE A 60 -11.76 5.61 -1.74
N GLU A 61 -11.68 5.35 -3.05
CA GLU A 61 -12.72 5.69 -4.02
C GLU A 61 -14.09 5.11 -3.64
N VAL A 62 -14.15 3.80 -3.40
CA VAL A 62 -15.34 3.08 -2.90
C VAL A 62 -15.90 3.69 -1.62
N LEU A 63 -15.05 4.12 -0.67
CA LEU A 63 -15.50 4.67 0.61
C LEU A 63 -16.20 6.04 0.51
N GLY A 64 -16.12 6.74 -0.62
CA GLY A 64 -16.84 8.01 -0.82
C GLY A 64 -17.91 7.94 -1.89
N THR A 65 -18.32 6.74 -2.27
CA THR A 65 -19.57 6.54 -3.02
C THR A 65 -20.70 6.24 -2.04
N ASP A 66 -21.91 6.71 -2.37
CA ASP A 66 -23.15 6.36 -1.66
C ASP A 66 -23.76 5.02 -2.16
N ASP A 67 -23.08 4.31 -3.07
CA ASP A 67 -23.55 3.04 -3.60
C ASP A 67 -23.64 2.00 -2.48
N GLU A 68 -24.84 1.41 -2.31
CA GLU A 68 -25.03 0.40 -1.30
C GLU A 68 -24.20 -0.85 -1.57
N PHE A 69 -23.75 -1.17 -2.78
CA PHE A 69 -22.96 -2.36 -3.11
C PHE A 69 -21.45 -2.14 -3.15
N ARG A 70 -20.98 -0.91 -2.86
CA ARG A 70 -19.59 -0.47 -2.99
C ARG A 70 -18.50 -1.43 -2.43
N LEU A 71 -18.72 -2.07 -1.27
CA LEU A 71 -17.72 -3.01 -0.73
C LEU A 71 -17.72 -4.37 -1.45
N TYR A 72 -18.84 -4.76 -2.08
CA TYR A 72 -18.88 -5.96 -2.93
C TYR A 72 -18.21 -5.70 -4.29
N GLU A 73 -18.27 -4.47 -4.81
CA GLU A 73 -17.48 -4.10 -5.99
C GLU A 73 -15.97 -4.15 -5.68
N LEU A 74 -15.57 -3.67 -4.49
CA LEU A 74 -14.20 -3.84 -4.01
C LEU A 74 -13.82 -5.32 -3.87
N GLU A 75 -14.72 -6.18 -3.37
CA GLU A 75 -14.52 -7.62 -3.32
C GLU A 75 -14.26 -8.21 -4.70
N ASP A 76 -15.10 -7.89 -5.68
CA ASP A 76 -14.98 -8.39 -7.05
C ASP A 76 -13.66 -7.94 -7.68
N LEU A 77 -13.27 -6.68 -7.49
CA LEU A 77 -12.00 -6.13 -7.95
C LEU A 77 -10.77 -6.76 -7.27
N MET A 78 -10.86 -7.08 -5.97
CA MET A 78 -9.80 -7.79 -5.25
C MET A 78 -9.68 -9.26 -5.71
N LEU A 79 -10.81 -9.88 -6.08
CA LEU A 79 -10.88 -11.29 -6.48
C LEU A 79 -10.83 -11.51 -7.98
N ASP A 80 -10.72 -10.44 -8.77
CA ASP A 80 -10.52 -10.55 -10.20
C ASP A 80 -9.20 -11.29 -10.48
N ARG A 81 -9.37 -12.45 -11.10
CA ARG A 81 -8.32 -13.44 -11.36
C ARG A 81 -7.48 -13.12 -12.57
N ASP A 82 -8.02 -12.31 -13.48
CA ASP A 82 -7.55 -12.17 -14.85
C ASP A 82 -7.14 -10.73 -15.15
N SER A 83 -7.62 -9.77 -14.36
CA SER A 83 -7.12 -8.39 -14.42
C SER A 83 -5.63 -8.30 -14.07
N VAL A 84 -4.89 -7.65 -14.96
CA VAL A 84 -3.48 -7.32 -14.74
C VAL A 84 -3.39 -6.27 -13.65
N TRP A 85 -2.58 -6.54 -12.63
CA TRP A 85 -2.37 -5.60 -11.54
C TRP A 85 -1.51 -4.41 -12.03
N PRO A 86 -1.96 -3.17 -11.77
CA PRO A 86 -1.19 -1.97 -12.13
C PRO A 86 0.23 -2.01 -11.54
N GLY A 87 1.22 -1.70 -12.37
CA GLY A 87 2.63 -1.71 -11.99
C GLY A 87 3.30 -3.08 -11.88
N CYS A 88 2.55 -4.20 -11.96
CA CYS A 88 3.08 -5.52 -11.62
C CYS A 88 3.22 -6.49 -12.81
N GLY A 89 2.52 -6.23 -13.94
CA GLY A 89 2.58 -7.09 -15.12
C GLY A 89 2.10 -8.54 -14.91
N GLY A 90 1.27 -8.77 -13.88
CA GLY A 90 0.71 -10.08 -13.60
C GLY A 90 -0.65 -10.02 -12.92
N THR A 91 -1.31 -11.18 -12.80
CA THR A 91 -2.68 -11.29 -12.30
C THR A 91 -2.75 -12.00 -10.95
N LEU A 92 -3.91 -11.94 -10.28
CA LEU A 92 -4.16 -12.73 -9.07
C LEU A 92 -4.00 -14.24 -9.36
N THR A 93 -4.37 -14.74 -10.54
CA THR A 93 -4.15 -16.16 -10.88
C THR A 93 -2.66 -16.52 -10.85
N GLU A 94 -1.80 -15.65 -11.36
CA GLU A 94 -0.36 -15.90 -11.45
C GLU A 94 0.36 -15.75 -10.10
N PHE A 95 0.01 -14.72 -9.32
CA PHE A 95 0.63 -14.47 -8.01
C PHE A 95 0.02 -15.33 -6.90
N GLY A 96 -1.29 -15.55 -6.92
CA GLY A 96 -2.04 -16.27 -5.91
C GLY A 96 -2.10 -17.79 -6.13
N TRP A 97 -1.42 -18.33 -7.15
CA TRP A 97 -1.48 -19.75 -7.48
C TRP A 97 -1.19 -20.64 -6.25
N GLY A 98 -2.05 -21.62 -6.00
CA GLY A 98 -2.01 -22.48 -4.80
C GLY A 98 -2.67 -21.88 -3.56
N SER A 99 -2.95 -20.58 -3.53
CA SER A 99 -3.61 -19.87 -2.42
C SER A 99 -4.98 -19.27 -2.79
N LEU A 100 -5.37 -19.29 -4.08
CA LEU A 100 -6.60 -18.67 -4.60
C LEU A 100 -7.87 -18.99 -3.81
N GLY A 101 -8.06 -20.26 -3.41
CA GLY A 101 -9.23 -20.67 -2.63
C GLY A 101 -9.25 -20.04 -1.22
N LYS A 102 -8.09 -19.93 -0.58
CA LYS A 102 -7.94 -19.30 0.74
C LYS A 102 -8.12 -17.79 0.65
N ILE A 103 -7.51 -17.15 -0.35
CA ILE A 103 -7.67 -15.71 -0.66
C ILE A 103 -9.16 -15.40 -0.84
N LYS A 104 -9.86 -16.13 -1.71
CA LYS A 104 -11.30 -15.95 -1.95
C LYS A 104 -12.11 -16.08 -0.67
N LYS A 105 -11.83 -17.10 0.16
CA LYS A 105 -12.56 -17.33 1.41
C LYS A 105 -12.38 -16.16 2.39
N GLU A 106 -11.15 -15.69 2.57
CA GLU A 106 -10.84 -14.64 3.53
C GLU A 106 -11.36 -13.27 3.09
N VAL A 107 -11.18 -12.90 1.83
CA VAL A 107 -11.71 -11.64 1.29
C VAL A 107 -13.24 -11.59 1.45
N LYS A 108 -13.95 -12.63 1.00
CA LYS A 108 -15.42 -12.72 1.14
C LYS A 108 -15.89 -12.64 2.58
N PHE A 109 -15.21 -13.36 3.48
CA PHE A 109 -15.55 -13.33 4.91
C PHE A 109 -15.39 -11.93 5.50
N ARG A 110 -14.28 -11.26 5.20
CA ARG A 110 -13.94 -9.94 5.76
C ARG A 110 -14.81 -8.83 5.17
N ILE A 111 -15.09 -8.87 3.87
CA ILE A 111 -16.06 -7.95 3.24
C ILE A 111 -17.46 -8.17 3.83
N GLY A 112 -17.90 -9.41 3.99
CA GLY A 112 -19.16 -9.72 4.67
C GLY A 112 -19.22 -9.18 6.11
N PHE A 113 -18.13 -9.32 6.86
CA PHE A 113 -18.01 -8.76 8.21
C PHE A 113 -18.08 -7.24 8.23
N LEU A 114 -17.37 -6.55 7.32
CA LEU A 114 -17.41 -5.10 7.21
C LEU A 114 -18.82 -4.61 6.83
N ARG A 115 -19.47 -5.29 5.89
CA ARG A 115 -20.85 -5.00 5.48
C ARG A 115 -21.86 -5.18 6.60
N TYR A 116 -21.64 -6.14 7.49
CA TYR A 116 -22.48 -6.31 8.68
C TYR A 116 -22.42 -5.07 9.60
N TRP A 117 -21.24 -4.47 9.76
CA TRP A 117 -21.03 -3.28 10.60
C TRP A 117 -21.42 -1.97 9.91
N GLU A 118 -21.17 -1.84 8.61
CA GLU A 118 -21.59 -0.68 7.83
C GLU A 118 -23.11 -0.44 7.92
N LYS A 119 -23.92 -1.50 8.00
CA LYS A 119 -25.38 -1.41 8.19
C LYS A 119 -25.82 -0.99 9.60
N ARG A 120 -24.91 -0.96 10.58
CA ARG A 120 -25.21 -0.73 12.01
C ARG A 120 -24.58 0.53 12.57
N LEU A 121 -23.56 1.05 11.89
CA LEU A 121 -22.83 2.23 12.29
C LEU A 121 -23.28 3.42 11.44
N SER A 122 -23.10 4.64 11.97
CA SER A 122 -23.15 5.83 11.13
C SER A 122 -22.00 5.78 10.11
N PRO A 123 -22.07 6.52 8.98
CA PRO A 123 -20.97 6.57 8.02
C PRO A 123 -19.63 6.94 8.65
N GLU A 124 -19.62 7.92 9.56
CA GLU A 124 -18.40 8.36 10.26
C GLU A 124 -17.88 7.29 11.23
N ASP A 125 -18.76 6.70 12.05
CA ASP A 125 -18.37 5.62 12.97
C ASP A 125 -17.83 4.40 12.23
N PHE A 126 -18.36 4.10 11.04
CA PHE A 126 -17.84 3.04 10.19
C PHE A 126 -16.40 3.34 9.73
N LEU A 127 -16.11 4.56 9.30
CA LEU A 127 -14.75 4.94 8.93
C LEU A 127 -13.79 4.85 10.12
N VAL A 128 -14.21 5.30 11.31
CA VAL A 128 -13.43 5.15 12.54
C VAL A 128 -13.20 3.67 12.85
N PHE A 129 -14.25 2.84 12.82
CA PHE A 129 -14.16 1.41 13.11
C PHE A 129 -13.13 0.70 12.23
N VAL A 130 -13.10 1.04 10.94
CA VAL A 130 -12.19 0.40 9.99
C VAL A 130 -10.77 0.98 10.05
N GLY A 131 -10.64 2.29 10.26
CA GLY A 131 -9.34 2.98 10.31
C GLY A 131 -8.62 2.88 11.66
N ALA A 132 -9.35 2.69 12.77
CA ALA A 132 -8.81 2.76 14.13
C ALA A 132 -7.58 1.86 14.40
N PRO A 133 -7.51 0.60 13.91
CA PRO A 133 -6.35 -0.26 14.15
C PRO A 133 -5.03 0.29 13.59
N GLN A 134 -5.08 1.27 12.68
CA GLN A 134 -3.91 1.85 12.01
C GLN A 134 -3.48 3.22 12.58
N LEU A 135 -4.28 3.78 13.50
CA LEU A 135 -3.98 5.07 14.08
C LEU A 135 -2.72 4.98 14.95
N GLY A 136 -1.63 5.59 14.47
CA GLY A 136 -0.35 5.70 15.17
C GLY A 136 0.69 4.65 14.81
N THR A 137 0.34 3.60 14.06
CA THR A 137 1.25 2.49 13.69
C THR A 137 1.66 2.49 12.21
N HIS A 138 0.87 3.14 11.35
CA HIS A 138 1.09 3.19 9.89
C HIS A 138 0.98 4.61 9.33
N ALA A 139 1.35 5.62 10.13
CA ALA A 139 1.15 7.02 9.75
C ALA A 139 1.95 7.45 8.51
N ASP A 140 2.98 6.68 8.15
CA ASP A 140 3.91 6.82 7.04
C ASP A 140 3.55 5.99 5.79
N HIS A 141 2.36 5.39 5.71
CA HIS A 141 1.94 4.63 4.54
C HIS A 141 1.16 5.49 3.53
N TYR A 142 1.14 5.11 2.25
CA TYR A 142 0.40 5.85 1.21
C TYR A 142 -1.02 6.23 1.63
N GLY A 143 -1.37 7.52 1.46
CA GLY A 143 -2.64 8.11 1.89
C GLY A 143 -2.67 8.58 3.35
N MET A 144 -1.71 8.15 4.18
CA MET A 144 -1.64 8.49 5.60
C MET A 144 -0.93 9.84 5.82
N PRO A 145 -1.16 10.50 6.97
CA PRO A 145 -0.77 11.90 7.16
C PRO A 145 0.73 12.21 7.05
N LYS A 146 1.62 11.25 7.36
CA LYS A 146 3.07 11.46 7.23
C LYS A 146 3.63 11.06 5.87
N TRP A 147 2.86 10.37 5.03
CA TRP A 147 3.34 9.92 3.72
C TRP A 147 3.93 11.04 2.86
N PRO A 148 3.31 12.23 2.74
CA PRO A 148 3.92 13.32 2.00
C PRO A 148 5.31 13.70 2.52
N ALA A 149 5.47 13.73 3.85
CA ALA A 149 6.77 14.03 4.47
C ALA A 149 7.81 12.93 4.20
N CYS A 150 7.40 11.66 4.19
CA CYS A 150 8.25 10.53 3.79
C CYS A 150 8.76 10.69 2.35
N VAL A 151 7.86 11.04 1.43
CA VAL A 151 8.21 11.25 0.01
C VAL A 151 9.16 12.44 -0.15
N GLU A 152 8.91 13.57 0.52
CA GLU A 152 9.84 14.72 0.46
C GLU A 152 11.22 14.38 1.02
N ALA A 153 11.27 13.63 2.14
CA ALA A 153 12.53 13.18 2.71
C ALA A 153 13.29 12.29 1.73
N ALA A 154 12.60 11.36 1.06
CA ALA A 154 13.21 10.49 0.06
C ALA A 154 13.77 11.28 -1.13
N VAL A 155 13.00 12.22 -1.68
CA VAL A 155 13.44 13.07 -2.79
C VAL A 155 14.67 13.89 -2.42
N ARG A 156 14.67 14.52 -1.23
CA ARG A 156 15.82 15.26 -0.71
C ARG A 156 17.07 14.38 -0.60
N ARG A 157 16.91 13.16 -0.05
CA ARG A 157 18.02 12.20 0.07
C ARG A 157 18.52 11.73 -1.29
N LEU A 158 17.63 11.45 -2.24
CA LEU A 158 18.02 11.07 -3.61
C LEU A 158 18.78 12.19 -4.35
N ARG A 159 18.59 13.46 -3.98
CA ARG A 159 19.42 14.59 -4.45
C ARG A 159 20.76 14.74 -3.74
N GLY A 160 21.01 13.97 -2.68
CA GLY A 160 22.19 14.12 -1.83
C GLY A 160 22.11 15.28 -0.83
N GLU A 161 20.92 15.84 -0.60
CA GLU A 161 20.73 17.06 0.21
C GLU A 161 20.55 16.77 1.72
N ASP A 162 20.66 15.51 2.15
CA ASP A 162 20.49 15.08 3.54
C ASP A 162 21.78 14.42 4.09
N GLU A 163 22.80 15.26 4.31
CA GLU A 163 24.12 14.82 4.80
C GLU A 163 24.03 14.05 6.12
N GLU A 164 23.09 14.43 7.00
CA GLU A 164 22.89 13.76 8.28
C GLU A 164 22.40 12.33 8.10
N PHE A 165 21.41 12.11 7.23
CA PHE A 165 20.94 10.78 6.89
C PHE A 165 22.08 9.92 6.34
N PHE A 166 22.85 10.42 5.37
CA PHE A 166 23.95 9.66 4.78
C PHE A 166 25.11 9.40 5.76
N ARG A 167 25.37 10.32 6.69
CA ARG A 167 26.33 10.08 7.78
C ARG A 167 25.87 8.96 8.72
N ARG A 168 24.58 8.87 9.02
CA ARG A 168 24.02 7.85 9.95
C ARG A 168 23.75 6.50 9.27
N ARG A 169 23.29 6.51 8.02
CA ARG A 169 22.76 5.35 7.29
C ARG A 169 23.58 5.00 6.04
N GLY A 170 24.67 5.71 5.75
CA GLY A 170 25.44 5.55 4.50
C GLY A 170 26.00 4.15 4.28
N GLU A 171 26.43 3.46 5.33
CA GLU A 171 26.83 2.06 5.25
C GLU A 171 25.67 1.16 4.80
N LEU A 172 24.49 1.31 5.44
CA LEU A 172 23.28 0.56 5.07
C LEU A 172 22.86 0.87 3.62
N MET A 173 22.85 2.14 3.22
CA MET A 173 22.51 2.54 1.85
C MET A 173 23.50 1.98 0.83
N SER A 174 24.79 1.88 1.17
CA SER A 174 25.80 1.27 0.31
C SER A 174 25.57 -0.23 0.10
N ARG A 175 25.03 -0.93 1.10
CA ARG A 175 24.65 -2.36 0.99
C ARG A 175 23.36 -2.57 0.20
N ILE A 176 22.38 -1.67 0.34
CA ILE A 176 21.13 -1.70 -0.44
C ILE A 176 21.44 -1.47 -1.92
N GLY A 177 22.41 -0.59 -2.21
CA GLY A 177 22.82 -0.25 -3.55
C GLY A 177 22.11 0.99 -4.10
N PRO A 178 22.52 1.46 -5.28
CA PRO A 178 22.00 2.69 -5.86
C PRO A 178 20.51 2.57 -6.19
N ALA A 179 19.82 3.71 -6.17
CA ALA A 179 18.46 3.79 -6.71
C ALA A 179 18.45 3.45 -8.21
N PRO A 180 17.37 2.83 -8.72
CA PRO A 180 17.21 2.60 -10.15
C PRO A 180 17.29 3.91 -10.95
N SER A 181 17.88 3.88 -12.15
CA SER A 181 18.02 5.09 -12.98
C SER A 181 16.65 5.71 -13.32
N SER A 182 15.64 4.88 -13.59
CA SER A 182 14.25 5.31 -13.78
C SER A 182 13.67 6.11 -12.61
N VAL A 183 14.19 5.93 -11.39
CA VAL A 183 13.80 6.70 -10.21
C VAL A 183 14.55 8.04 -10.16
N THR A 184 15.84 8.04 -10.49
CA THR A 184 16.72 9.22 -10.34
C THR A 184 16.76 10.16 -11.55
N ASP A 185 16.47 9.65 -12.75
CA ASP A 185 16.54 10.42 -14.01
C ASP A 185 15.50 11.56 -14.03
N ASP A 186 14.36 11.35 -13.37
CA ASP A 186 13.33 12.38 -13.17
C ASP A 186 12.72 12.29 -11.76
N LEU A 187 13.42 12.90 -10.78
CA LEU A 187 12.93 12.98 -9.40
C LEU A 187 11.63 13.78 -9.26
N GLY A 188 11.30 14.66 -10.22
CA GLY A 188 10.04 15.40 -10.23
C GLY A 188 8.87 14.47 -10.49
N THR A 189 8.97 13.66 -11.54
CA THR A 189 7.98 12.63 -11.86
C THR A 189 7.92 11.57 -10.77
N THR A 190 9.05 11.06 -10.28
CA THR A 190 9.09 10.10 -9.16
C THR A 190 8.34 10.60 -7.94
N ARG A 191 8.55 11.88 -7.56
CA ARG A 191 7.85 12.51 -6.44
C ARG A 191 6.34 12.51 -6.66
N VAL A 192 5.88 12.94 -7.82
CA VAL A 192 4.44 12.97 -8.16
C VAL A 192 3.84 11.57 -8.10
N LEU A 193 4.50 10.58 -8.70
CA LEU A 193 4.01 9.21 -8.69
C LEU A 193 3.97 8.63 -7.27
N LEU A 194 4.98 8.84 -6.43
CA LEU A 194 4.93 8.40 -5.03
C LEU A 194 3.79 9.07 -4.24
N LEU A 195 3.40 10.30 -4.55
CA LEU A 195 2.32 10.99 -3.85
C LEU A 195 0.94 10.56 -4.33
N ASP A 196 0.77 10.40 -5.64
CA ASP A 196 -0.55 10.28 -6.26
C ASP A 196 -0.87 8.85 -6.70
N SER A 197 0.11 8.14 -7.26
CA SER A 197 -0.08 6.84 -7.89
C SER A 197 1.18 5.95 -7.83
N PRO A 198 1.61 5.48 -6.63
CA PRO A 198 2.90 4.79 -6.48
C PRO A 198 3.06 3.58 -7.39
N TRP A 199 1.97 2.84 -7.62
CA TRP A 199 1.92 1.67 -8.49
C TRP A 199 2.38 1.96 -9.92
N GLU A 200 2.26 3.19 -10.43
CA GLU A 200 2.73 3.57 -11.77
C GLU A 200 4.26 3.62 -11.89
N LEU A 201 5.00 3.63 -10.76
CA LEU A 201 6.46 3.46 -10.79
C LEU A 201 6.88 2.06 -11.23
N GLY A 202 5.97 1.08 -11.13
CA GLY A 202 6.27 -0.31 -11.43
C GLY A 202 6.96 -1.04 -10.27
N ALA A 203 6.68 -2.34 -10.18
CA ALA A 203 7.14 -3.21 -9.10
C ALA A 203 8.67 -3.24 -8.96
N GLU A 204 9.42 -3.14 -10.06
CA GLU A 204 10.88 -3.15 -10.04
C GLU A 204 11.46 -1.92 -9.31
N ASN A 205 10.90 -0.73 -9.55
CA ASN A 205 11.32 0.48 -8.86
C ASN A 205 10.85 0.48 -7.40
N LEU A 206 9.62 0.02 -7.17
CA LEU A 206 9.05 -0.05 -5.83
C LEU A 206 9.72 -1.10 -4.93
N GLU A 207 10.32 -2.15 -5.50
CA GLU A 207 11.15 -3.10 -4.77
C GLU A 207 12.31 -2.39 -4.06
N TRP A 208 12.94 -1.41 -4.73
CA TRP A 208 14.04 -0.64 -4.12
C TRP A 208 13.56 0.29 -3.00
N PHE A 209 12.32 0.79 -3.07
CA PHE A 209 11.72 1.59 -2.01
C PHE A 209 11.22 0.74 -0.83
N ALA A 210 10.83 -0.51 -1.09
CA ALA A 210 10.35 -1.40 -0.06
C ALA A 210 11.45 -1.62 0.99
N TRP A 211 11.10 -1.41 2.27
CA TRP A 211 12.02 -1.53 3.41
C TRP A 211 13.25 -0.60 3.37
N ASN A 212 13.26 0.38 2.48
CA ASN A 212 14.38 1.28 2.33
C ASN A 212 14.23 2.48 3.28
N PRO A 213 15.22 2.75 4.14
CA PRO A 213 15.16 3.87 5.09
C PRO A 213 15.11 5.23 4.39
N ILE A 214 15.30 5.30 3.07
CA ILE A 214 15.13 6.51 2.27
C ILE A 214 13.77 7.19 2.49
N LEU A 215 12.71 6.44 2.82
CA LEU A 215 11.36 6.96 3.10
C LEU A 215 11.11 7.28 4.59
N GLU A 216 12.01 6.90 5.51
CA GLU A 216 11.84 7.16 6.96
C GLU A 216 11.89 8.66 7.26
N VAL A 217 11.00 9.24 8.05
CA VAL A 217 11.15 10.63 8.49
C VAL A 217 12.12 10.69 9.66
N SER A 218 13.15 11.53 9.58
CA SER A 218 14.16 11.68 10.65
C SER A 218 13.49 12.15 11.95
N GLY A 219 13.47 11.29 12.98
CA GLY A 219 12.90 11.61 14.30
C GLY A 219 12.23 10.44 15.01
N GLU A 220 11.99 9.34 14.31
CA GLU A 220 11.44 8.11 14.89
C GLU A 220 12.54 7.04 14.89
N GLU A 221 13.24 6.91 16.03
CA GLU A 221 13.92 5.65 16.33
C GLU A 221 12.84 4.58 16.55
N PRO A 222 13.03 3.34 16.07
CA PRO A 222 12.15 2.23 16.41
C PRO A 222 12.14 1.92 17.91
#